data_AF-A0A6J4RTK8-F1
#
_entry.id   AF-A0A6J4RTK8-F1
#
_cell.length_a   1.000
_cell.length_b   1.000
_cell.length_c   1.000
_cell.angle_alpha   90.00
_cell.angle_beta   90.00
_cell.angle_gamma   90.00
#
_symmetry.space_group_name_H-M   'P 1'
#
loop_
_entity.id
_entity.type
_entity.pdbx_description
1 polymer ?
#
loop_
_entity_poly.entity_id
_entity_poly.type
_entity_poly.pdbx_seq_one_letter_code
_entity_poly.pdbx_strand_id
1 'polypeptide(L)'
;MLNPGFITFFLIIINFLFSYRGFKDHSFFEKYKFEVEQVMVYKDYKRLFTSGFLHAGWMHLIFNMVALYFLSSSLALYIGPAEFLLVYFT
;
A
#
# COMPACT_ATOMS: atom_id res chain seq x y z
N MET A 1 -13.77 2.71 -18.88
CA MET A 1 -13.37 1.37 -18.42
C MET A 1 -12.07 1.50 -17.65
N LEU A 2 -12.04 1.13 -16.38
CA LEU A 2 -10.80 1.13 -15.59
C LEU A 2 -9.91 -0.02 -16.09
N ASN A 3 -8.72 0.29 -16.58
CA ASN A 3 -7.76 -0.73 -16.98
C ASN A 3 -6.99 -1.18 -15.71
N PRO A 4 -7.02 -2.48 -15.34
CA PRO A 4 -6.30 -3.00 -14.19
C PRO A 4 -4.80 -2.68 -14.19
N GLY A 5 -4.17 -2.59 -15.36
CA GLY A 5 -2.76 -2.23 -15.50
C GLY A 5 -2.48 -0.80 -15.04
N PHE A 6 -3.34 0.16 -15.39
CA PHE A 6 -3.18 1.55 -14.93
C PHE A 6 -3.39 1.67 -13.41
N ILE A 7 -4.37 0.94 -12.85
CA ILE A 7 -4.61 0.92 -11.40
C ILE A 7 -3.36 0.39 -10.67
N THR A 8 -2.85 -0.76 -11.12
CA THR A 8 -1.68 -1.40 -10.52
C THR A 8 -0.46 -0.50 -10.59
N PHE A 9 -0.20 0.12 -11.74
CA PHE A 9 0.91 1.05 -11.89
C PHE A 9 0.80 2.25 -10.95
N PHE A 10 -0.40 2.81 -10.79
CA PHE A 10 -0.66 3.90 -9.86
C PHE A 10 -0.41 3.48 -8.40
N LEU A 11 -0.88 2.30 -7.99
CA LEU A 11 -0.62 1.75 -6.67
C LEU A 11 0.88 1.53 -6.42
N ILE A 12 1.62 1.02 -7.42
CA ILE A 12 3.07 0.85 -7.33
C ILE A 12 3.76 2.20 -7.10
N ILE A 13 3.42 3.23 -7.88
CA ILE A 13 4.00 4.57 -7.72
C ILE A 13 3.75 5.11 -6.31
N ILE A 14 2.52 5.02 -5.81
CA ILE A 14 2.17 5.49 -4.47
C ILE A 14 2.99 4.75 -3.42
N ASN A 15 3.03 3.41 -3.46
CA ASN A 15 3.83 2.62 -2.52
C ASN A 15 5.30 3.05 -2.52
N PHE A 16 5.90 3.26 -3.69
CA PHE A 16 7.27 3.77 -3.80
C PHE A 16 7.43 5.17 -3.20
N LEU A 17 6.54 6.11 -3.50
CA LEU A 17 6.63 7.49 -2.99
C LEU A 17 6.56 7.54 -1.46
N PHE A 18 5.57 6.88 -0.87
CA PHE A 18 5.36 6.89 0.58
C PHE A 18 6.45 6.10 1.31
N SER A 19 6.82 4.91 0.81
CA SER A 19 7.89 4.11 1.42
C SER A 19 9.25 4.77 1.29
N TYR A 20 9.59 5.38 0.14
CA TYR A 20 10.85 6.11 -0.03
C TYR A 20 10.96 7.27 0.95
N ARG A 21 9.87 8.02 1.17
CA ARG A 21 9.84 9.08 2.18
C ARG A 21 10.00 8.50 3.59
N GLY A 22 9.35 7.39 3.90
CA GLY A 22 9.53 6.67 5.17
C GLY A 22 10.95 6.17 5.41
N PHE A 23 11.67 5.75 4.37
CA PHE A 23 13.07 5.35 4.48
C PHE A 23 14.01 6.52 4.79
N LYS A 24 13.67 7.73 4.34
CA LYS A 24 14.50 8.93 4.54
C LYS A 24 14.17 9.71 5.80
N ASP A 25 12.93 9.65 6.26
CA ASP A 25 12.43 10.42 7.38
C ASP A 25 11.77 9.48 8.40
N HIS A 26 12.50 9.20 9.47
CA HIS A 26 12.02 8.34 10.55
C HIS A 26 10.77 8.92 11.22
N SER A 27 10.66 10.25 11.34
CA SER A 27 9.47 10.89 11.92
C SER A 27 8.25 10.70 11.02
N PHE A 28 8.43 10.74 9.70
CA PHE A 28 7.38 10.38 8.75
C PHE A 28 6.96 8.92 8.89
N PHE A 29 7.92 8.00 8.96
CA PHE A 29 7.63 6.57 9.14
C PHE A 29 6.84 6.32 10.42
N GLU A 30 7.31 6.84 11.56
CA GLU A 30 6.64 6.71 12.86
C GLU A 30 5.25 7.35 12.89
N LYS A 31 5.01 8.41 12.10
CA LYS A 31 3.71 9.09 12.01
C LYS A 31 2.64 8.31 11.24
N TYR A 32 3.04 7.47 10.28
CA TYR A 32 2.10 6.80 9.37
C TYR A 32 2.12 5.28 9.45
N LYS A 33 3.11 4.67 10.13
CA LYS A 33 3.14 3.23 10.38
C LYS A 33 1.95 2.80 11.24
N PHE A 34 1.60 1.53 11.13
CA PHE A 34 0.63 0.94 12.03
C PHE A 34 1.23 0.88 13.44
N GLU A 35 0.50 1.41 14.43
CA GLU A 35 0.89 1.37 15.83
C GLU A 35 -0.41 1.29 16.65
N VAL A 36 -0.48 0.29 17.53
CA VAL A 36 -1.73 -0.11 18.22
C VAL A 36 -2.15 0.95 19.23
N GLU A 37 -1.21 1.50 20.00
CA GLU A 37 -1.50 2.53 21.00
C GLU A 37 -2.06 3.81 20.34
N GLN A 38 -1.43 4.26 19.25
CA GLN A 38 -1.87 5.39 18.43
C GLN A 38 -3.29 5.18 17.91
N VAL A 39 -3.63 3.97 17.46
CA VAL A 39 -4.98 3.66 16.96
C VAL A 39 -6.01 3.56 18.09
N MET A 40 -5.69 2.87 19.18
CA MET A 40 -6.67 2.53 20.22
C MET A 40 -6.84 3.64 21.27
N VAL A 41 -5.74 4.27 21.70
CA VAL A 41 -5.74 5.30 22.75
C VAL A 41 -5.90 6.68 22.13
N TYR A 42 -5.07 7.01 21.14
CA TYR A 42 -5.04 8.34 20.51
C TYR A 42 -5.98 8.49 19.33
N LYS A 43 -6.70 7.41 18.95
CA LYS A 43 -7.71 7.38 17.88
C LYS A 43 -7.16 7.83 16.52
N ASP A 44 -5.89 7.56 16.25
CA ASP A 44 -5.20 7.93 15.02
C ASP A 44 -5.50 6.92 13.88
N TYR A 45 -6.79 6.84 13.49
CA TYR A 45 -7.30 5.84 12.54
C TYR A 45 -6.73 5.97 11.13
N LYS A 46 -6.10 7.10 10.79
CA LYS A 46 -5.41 7.24 9.49
C LYS A 46 -4.38 6.13 9.30
N ARG A 47 -3.77 5.66 10.40
CA ARG A 47 -2.76 4.59 10.41
C ARG A 47 -3.27 3.26 9.89
N LEU A 48 -4.58 3.00 9.94
CA LEU A 48 -5.20 1.79 9.36
C LEU A 48 -5.03 1.75 7.84
N PHE A 49 -5.09 2.93 7.20
CA PHE A 49 -4.98 3.06 5.75
C PHE A 49 -3.55 3.41 5.32
N THR A 50 -2.89 4.35 6.02
CA THR A 50 -1.58 4.84 5.63
C THR A 50 -0.47 3.81 5.80
N SER A 51 -0.63 2.87 6.75
CA SER A 51 0.37 1.82 6.97
C SER A 51 0.51 0.88 5.78
N GLY A 52 -0.55 0.68 4.99
CA GLY A 52 -0.52 -0.18 3.80
C GLY A 52 0.43 0.32 2.71
N PHE A 53 0.83 1.60 2.74
CA PHE A 53 1.76 2.20 1.78
C PHE A 53 3.20 2.29 2.28
N LEU A 54 3.45 1.91 3.53
CA LEU A 54 4.78 1.93 4.14
C LEU A 54 5.37 0.53 4.22
N HIS A 55 6.65 0.44 3.89
CA HIS A 55 7.44 -0.79 3.98
C HIS A 55 8.63 -0.56 4.91
N ALA A 56 9.16 -1.63 5.52
CA ALA A 56 10.28 -1.54 6.46
C ALA A 56 11.66 -1.48 5.79
N GLY A 57 11.74 -1.78 4.48
CA GLY A 57 12.98 -1.70 3.73
C GLY A 57 12.82 -1.95 2.23
N TRP A 58 13.90 -1.71 1.47
CA TRP A 58 13.91 -1.84 0.01
C TRP A 58 13.54 -3.23 -0.48
N MET A 59 14.06 -4.29 0.16
CA MET A 59 13.75 -5.66 -0.23
C MET A 59 12.25 -5.98 -0.08
N HIS A 60 11.64 -5.59 1.04
CA HIS A 60 10.20 -5.74 1.27
C HIS A 60 9.36 -4.98 0.24
N LEU A 61 9.72 -3.72 -0.03
CA LEU A 61 9.03 -2.89 -1.02
C LEU A 61 9.10 -3.51 -2.41
N ILE A 62 10.30 -3.86 -2.89
CA ILE A 62 10.48 -4.39 -4.24
C ILE A 62 9.73 -5.71 -4.41
N PHE A 63 9.86 -6.63 -3.44
CA PHE A 63 9.19 -7.93 -3.51
C PHE A 63 7.66 -7.78 -3.55
N ASN A 64 7.09 -6.89 -2.73
CA ASN A 64 5.67 -6.62 -2.74
C ASN A 64 5.19 -5.98 -4.05
N MET A 65 5.98 -5.08 -4.65
CA MET A 65 5.59 -4.46 -5.93
C MET A 65 5.66 -5.45 -7.10
N VAL A 66 6.62 -6.38 -7.07
CA VAL A 66 6.69 -7.50 -8.03
C VAL A 66 5.47 -8.42 -7.85
N ALA A 67 5.16 -8.82 -6.62
CA ALA A 67 3.98 -9.62 -6.33
C ALA A 67 2.69 -8.92 -6.78
N LEU A 68 2.52 -7.63 -6.46
CA LEU A 68 1.38 -6.83 -6.87
C LEU A 68 1.25 -6.77 -8.39
N TYR A 69 2.35 -6.59 -9.13
CA TYR A 69 2.34 -6.56 -10.60
C TYR A 69 1.85 -7.89 -11.21
N PHE A 70 2.34 -9.03 -10.72
CA PHE A 70 1.95 -10.33 -11.26
C PHE A 70 0.54 -10.78 -10.82
N LEU A 71 0.16 -10.49 -9.58
CA LEU A 71 -1.13 -10.92 -9.02
C LEU A 71 -2.29 -10.04 -9.50
N SER A 72 -2.08 -8.74 -9.65
CA SER A 72 -3.15 -7.79 -10.02
C SER A 72 -3.83 -8.10 -11.35
N SER A 73 -3.05 -8.36 -12.42
CA SER A 73 -3.59 -8.67 -13.74
C SER A 73 -4.42 -9.96 -13.71
N SER A 74 -3.85 -11.01 -13.10
CA SER A 74 -4.54 -12.29 -12.95
C SER A 74 -5.83 -12.13 -12.15
N LEU A 75 -5.76 -11.49 -10.99
CA LEU A 75 -6.92 -11.33 -10.10
C LEU A 75 -8.00 -10.45 -10.74
N ALA A 76 -7.65 -9.31 -11.32
CA ALA A 76 -8.60 -8.40 -11.94
C ALA A 76 -9.31 -8.99 -13.18
N LEU A 77 -8.70 -9.97 -13.86
CA LEU A 77 -9.37 -10.73 -14.93
C LEU A 77 -10.47 -11.65 -14.38
N TYR A 78 -10.33 -12.18 -13.16
CA TYR A 78 -11.31 -13.07 -12.54
C TYR A 78 -12.43 -12.31 -11.83
N ILE A 79 -12.08 -11.29 -11.04
CA ILE A 79 -13.05 -10.62 -10.15
C ILE A 79 -13.47 -9.23 -10.63
N GLY A 80 -12.75 -8.63 -11.58
CA GLY A 80 -12.98 -7.26 -12.04
C GLY A 80 -12.10 -6.21 -11.35
N PRO A 81 -11.94 -5.01 -11.94
CA PRO A 81 -11.06 -3.96 -11.43
C PRO A 81 -11.56 -3.31 -10.13
N ALA A 82 -12.88 -3.27 -9.89
CA ALA A 82 -13.44 -2.66 -8.69
C ALA A 82 -13.28 -3.56 -7.47
N GLU A 83 -13.52 -4.86 -7.65
CA GLU A 83 -13.36 -5.92 -6.67
C GLU A 83 -11.88 -6.10 -6.31
N PHE A 84 -10.97 -5.98 -7.29
CA PHE A 84 -9.53 -5.90 -7.04
C PHE A 84 -9.17 -4.75 -6.08
N LEU A 85 -9.72 -3.55 -6.32
CA LEU A 85 -9.49 -2.40 -5.44
C LEU A 85 -10.07 -2.62 -4.05
N LEU A 86 -11.24 -3.26 -3.94
CA LEU A 86 -11.83 -3.61 -2.66
C LEU A 86 -10.88 -4.54 -1.88
N VAL A 87 -10.42 -5.62 -2.51
CA VAL A 87 -9.46 -6.55 -1.89
C VAL A 87 -8.15 -5.87 -1.48
N TYR A 88 -7.67 -4.91 -2.26
CA TYR A 88 -6.44 -4.17 -1.93
C TYR A 88 -6.60 -3.31 -0.65
N PHE A 89 -7.79 -2.80 -0.37
CA PHE A 89 -8.05 -1.88 0.75
C PHE A 89 -8.70 -2.51 1.99
N THR A 90 -8.98 -3.81 1.96
CA THR A 90 -9.52 -4.58 3.08
C THR A 90 -8.48 -5.50 3.68
#